data_AF-A0AAJ3TP10-F1
#
_entry.id   AF-A0AAJ3TP10-F1
#
_cell.length_a   1.000
_cell.length_b   1.000
_cell.length_c   1.000
_cell.angle_alpha   90.00
_cell.angle_beta   90.00
_cell.angle_gamma   90.00
#
_symmetry.space_group_name_H-M   'P 1'
#
loop_
_entity.id
_entity.type
_entity.pdbx_description
1 polymer ?
#
loop_
_entity_poly.entity_id
_entity_poly.type
_entity_poly.pdbx_seq_one_letter_code
_entity_poly.pdbx_strand_id
1 'polypeptide(L)'
;MNILAPEDVKFKLKKTMAFDEVHSLLMRNEEFGIQWEQHTKKKSEFEFGKPKNYYFIDGIEKEYTDLQELCNDWNEIKNFDDPDKEIVWVKVIKRKNTCDNLIEKK
;
A
#
# COMPACT_ATOMS: atom_id res chain seq x y z
N MET A 1 -14.44 -2.47 -8.52
CA MET A 1 -13.77 -1.73 -7.43
C MET A 1 -12.28 -1.84 -7.68
N ASN A 2 -11.60 -0.72 -7.90
CA ASN A 2 -10.14 -0.71 -7.96
C ASN A 2 -9.66 -0.61 -6.50
N ILE A 3 -9.27 -1.75 -5.95
CA ILE A 3 -8.62 -1.83 -4.63
C ILE A 3 -7.16 -1.48 -4.88
N LEU A 4 -6.68 -0.44 -4.20
CA LEU A 4 -5.27 -0.08 -4.23
C LEU A 4 -4.45 -1.17 -3.52
N ALA A 5 -3.51 -1.78 -4.22
CA ALA A 5 -2.52 -2.68 -3.64
C ALA A 5 -1.14 -1.99 -3.57
N PRO A 6 -0.23 -2.42 -2.68
CA PRO A 6 1.11 -1.83 -2.58
C PRO A 6 1.88 -1.79 -3.90
N GLU A 7 1.67 -2.78 -4.77
CA GLU A 7 2.34 -2.91 -6.07
C GLU A 7 1.89 -1.84 -7.09
N ASP A 8 0.70 -1.27 -6.90
CA ASP A 8 0.16 -0.22 -7.75
C ASP A 8 0.80 1.14 -7.43
N VAL A 9 1.36 1.30 -6.23
CA VAL A 9 1.93 2.57 -5.78
C VAL A 9 3.33 2.79 -6.38
N LYS A 10 3.36 3.51 -7.51
CA LYS A 10 4.59 3.90 -8.19
C LYS A 10 5.15 5.19 -7.61
N PHE A 11 6.15 5.07 -6.75
CA PHE A 11 6.83 6.21 -6.14
C PHE A 11 7.81 6.89 -7.09
N LYS A 12 7.83 8.22 -7.07
CA LYS A 12 8.85 9.04 -7.72
C LYS A 12 9.65 9.80 -6.67
N LEU A 13 10.97 9.81 -6.84
CA LEU A 13 11.85 10.62 -5.99
C LEU A 13 11.51 12.10 -6.13
N LYS A 14 11.30 12.77 -4.99
CA LYS A 14 11.07 14.21 -4.93
C LYS A 14 12.26 14.95 -4.37
N LYS A 15 12.79 14.50 -3.22
CA LYS A 15 13.91 15.14 -2.55
C LYS A 15 14.79 14.10 -1.87
N THR A 16 16.06 14.42 -1.76
CA THR A 16 17.04 13.72 -0.93
C THR A 16 17.85 14.80 -0.21
N MET A 17 18.10 14.58 1.08
CA MET A 17 18.91 15.46 1.91
C MET A 17 19.82 14.62 2.78
N ALA A 18 21.13 14.89 2.72
CA ALA A 18 22.11 14.30 3.61
C ALA A 18 22.51 15.34 4.66
N PHE A 19 22.31 14.99 5.92
CA PHE A 19 22.77 15.72 7.10
C PHE A 19 23.91 14.92 7.76
N ASP A 20 24.61 15.56 8.69
CA ASP A 20 25.77 14.96 9.37
C ASP A 20 25.42 13.63 10.05
N GLU A 21 24.21 13.51 10.60
CA GLU A 21 23.76 12.33 11.35
C GLU A 21 22.67 11.50 10.66
N VAL A 22 22.03 12.03 9.60
CA VAL A 22 20.86 11.40 8.95
C VAL A 22 20.87 11.65 7.46
N HIS A 23 20.53 10.63 6.70
CA HIS A 23 20.10 10.77 5.31
C HIS A 23 18.58 10.65 5.24
N SER A 24 17.92 11.63 4.64
CA SER A 24 16.48 11.69 4.43
C SER A 24 16.14 11.61 2.95
N LEU A 25 15.16 10.80 2.62
CA LEU A 25 14.67 10.56 1.26
C LEU A 25 13.16 10.76 1.24
N LEU A 26 12.68 11.56 0.31
CA LEU A 26 11.26 11.84 0.11
C LEU A 26 10.85 11.37 -1.27
N MET A 27 9.91 10.43 -1.30
CA MET A 27 9.27 9.93 -2.52
C MET A 27 7.77 10.15 -2.47
N ARG A 28 7.16 10.28 -3.65
CA ARG A 28 5.73 10.63 -3.75
C ARG A 28 5.08 9.93 -4.93
N ASN A 29 3.84 9.51 -4.72
CA ASN A 29 2.92 9.09 -5.74
C ASN A 29 1.79 10.11 -5.81
N GLU A 30 1.73 10.88 -6.90
CA GLU A 30 0.73 11.95 -7.07
C GLU A 30 -0.66 11.39 -7.45
N GLU A 31 -0.72 10.18 -8.00
CA GLU A 31 -1.97 9.56 -8.46
C GLU A 31 -2.90 9.21 -7.29
N PHE A 32 -2.31 8.66 -6.22
CA PHE A 32 -3.03 8.26 -5.02
C PHE A 32 -2.85 9.24 -3.85
N GLY A 33 -2.03 10.29 -4.02
CA GLY A 33 -1.74 11.26 -2.95
C GLY A 33 -0.98 10.63 -1.79
N ILE A 34 -0.02 9.75 -2.08
CA ILE A 34 0.74 8.99 -1.09
C ILE A 34 2.18 9.48 -1.06
N GLN A 35 2.67 9.75 0.14
CA GLN A 35 4.05 10.14 0.41
C GLN A 35 4.79 9.03 1.15
N TRP A 36 6.04 8.80 0.76
CA TRP A 36 6.97 7.89 1.44
C TRP A 36 8.20 8.68 1.85
N GLU A 37 8.49 8.70 3.14
CA GLU A 37 9.71 9.22 3.72
C GLU A 37 10.59 8.10 4.24
N GLN A 38 11.87 8.14 3.92
CA GLN A 38 12.86 7.23 4.47
C GLN A 38 13.96 8.02 5.18
N HIS A 39 14.22 7.65 6.43
CA HIS A 39 15.28 8.22 7.25
C HIS A 39 16.29 7.15 7.63
N THR A 40 17.55 7.39 7.28
CA THR A 40 18.66 6.49 7.56
C THR A 40 19.64 7.20 8.48
N LYS A 41 19.75 6.75 9.73
CA LYS A 41 20.73 7.30 10.67
C LYS A 41 22.14 6.90 10.25
N LYS A 42 23.07 7.84 10.31
CA LYS A 42 24.51 7.61 10.16
C LYS A 42 25.05 7.08 11.49
N LYS A 43 25.80 5.98 11.45
CA LYS A 43 26.47 5.41 12.63
C LYS A 43 27.93 5.87 12.71
N SER A 44 28.59 5.99 11.56
CA SER A 44 29.96 6.50 11.42
C SER A 44 30.12 7.11 10.03
N GLU A 45 31.29 7.66 9.71
CA GLU A 45 31.55 8.36 8.45
C GLU A 45 31.19 7.54 7.19
N PHE A 46 31.33 6.21 7.28
CA PHE A 46 31.04 5.25 6.19
C PHE A 46 29.98 4.20 6.55
N GLU A 47 29.41 4.23 7.76
CA GLU A 47 28.38 3.27 8.17
C GLU A 47 27.02 3.92 8.35
N PHE A 48 26.01 3.30 7.73
CA PHE A 48 24.62 3.67 7.85
C PHE A 48 23.86 2.62 8.67
N GLY A 49 22.94 3.08 9.51
CA GLY A 49 22.00 2.24 10.23
C GLY A 49 20.91 1.69 9.31
N LYS A 50 19.95 0.96 9.91
CA LYS A 50 18.79 0.49 9.16
C LYS A 50 17.90 1.69 8.77
N PRO A 51 17.45 1.79 7.51
CA PRO A 51 16.50 2.79 7.10
C PRO A 51 15.17 2.58 7.81
N LYS A 52 14.55 3.66 8.26
CA LYS A 52 13.16 3.68 8.74
C LYS A 52 12.29 4.28 7.65
N ASN A 53 11.18 3.61 7.35
CA ASN A 53 10.24 4.04 6.33
C ASN A 53 8.95 4.51 7.00
N TYR A 54 8.42 5.61 6.51
CA TYR A 54 7.20 6.25 6.97
C TYR A 54 6.37 6.60 5.75
N TYR A 55 5.07 6.38 5.83
CA TYR A 55 4.15 6.64 4.75
C TYR A 55 3.00 7.51 5.24
N PHE A 56 2.49 8.35 4.33
CA PHE A 56 1.46 9.33 4.62
C PHE A 56 0.48 9.42 3.46
N ILE A 57 -0.78 9.73 3.78
CA ILE A 57 -1.83 10.04 2.81
C ILE A 57 -2.12 11.54 2.92
N ASP A 58 -2.23 12.23 1.79
CA ASP A 58 -2.55 13.66 1.78
C ASP A 58 -3.87 13.96 2.52
N GLY A 59 -3.83 14.93 3.42
CA GLY A 59 -4.99 15.36 4.21
C GLY A 59 -5.30 14.48 5.43
N ILE A 60 -4.48 13.47 5.71
CA ILE A 60 -4.60 12.61 6.88
C ILE A 60 -3.35 12.76 7.74
N GLU A 61 -3.51 13.09 9.02
CA GLU A 61 -2.39 13.25 9.97
C GLU A 61 -1.83 11.93 10.50
N LYS A 62 -2.32 10.80 9.99
CA LYS A 62 -1.89 9.46 10.42
C LYS A 62 -0.59 9.07 9.72
N GLU A 63 0.38 8.65 10.52
CA GLU A 63 1.64 8.06 10.07
C GLU A 63 1.50 6.55 9.97
N TYR A 64 2.04 5.97 8.89
CA TYR A 64 2.07 4.54 8.66
C TYR A 64 3.51 4.05 8.55
N THR A 65 3.81 2.91 9.15
CA THR A 65 5.12 2.23 8.96
C THR A 65 5.04 1.08 7.97
N ASP A 66 3.83 0.65 7.62
CA ASP A 66 3.54 -0.44 6.71
C ASP A 66 2.69 0.07 5.54
N LEU A 67 3.12 -0.24 4.31
CA LEU A 67 2.45 0.23 3.10
C LEU A 67 1.13 -0.50 2.84
N GLN A 68 0.98 -1.75 3.28
CA GLN A 68 -0.27 -2.50 3.18
C GLN A 68 -1.33 -1.90 4.09
N GLU A 69 -0.97 -1.53 5.32
CA GLU A 69 -1.90 -0.84 6.24
C GLU A 69 -2.37 0.50 5.65
N LEU A 70 -1.44 1.28 5.07
CA LEU A 70 -1.80 2.52 4.38
C LEU A 70 -2.78 2.26 3.23
N CYS A 71 -2.52 1.26 2.38
CA CYS A 71 -3.41 0.94 1.26
C CYS A 71 -4.79 0.51 1.74
N ASN A 72 -4.88 -0.25 2.84
CA ASN A 72 -6.16 -0.65 3.42
C ASN A 72 -6.97 0.57 3.88
N ASP A 73 -6.35 1.46 4.67
CA ASP A 73 -7.01 2.70 5.13
C ASP A 73 -7.41 3.61 3.94
N TRP A 74 -6.53 3.75 2.94
CA TRP A 74 -6.84 4.52 1.73
C TRP A 74 -8.06 3.96 1.01
N ASN A 75 -8.15 2.63 0.88
CA ASN A 75 -9.29 1.96 0.26
C ASN A 75 -10.56 2.14 1.07
N GLU A 76 -10.51 2.11 2.40
CA GLU A 76 -11.66 2.37 3.26
C GLU A 76 -12.19 3.79 3.04
N ILE A 77 -11.31 4.78 3.10
CA ILE A 77 -11.67 6.20 2.95
C ILE A 77 -12.23 6.52 1.56
N LYS A 78 -11.68 5.91 0.50
CA LYS A 78 -12.08 6.21 -0.88
C LYS A 78 -13.21 5.34 -1.43
N ASN A 79 -13.49 4.18 -0.84
CA ASN A 79 -14.53 3.27 -1.32
C ASN A 79 -15.76 3.18 -0.42
N PHE A 80 -15.66 3.50 0.88
CA PHE A 80 -16.79 3.37 1.81
C PHE A 80 -17.40 4.69 2.26
N ASP A 81 -16.64 5.80 2.28
CA ASP A 81 -17.13 7.12 2.71
C ASP A 81 -17.72 7.98 1.57
N ASP A 82 -17.95 7.40 0.39
CA ASP A 82 -18.55 8.10 -0.75
C ASP A 82 -20.08 7.94 -0.69
N PRO A 83 -20.86 8.96 -0.29
CA PRO A 83 -22.33 8.85 -0.14
C PRO A 83 -23.05 8.53 -1.47
N ASP A 84 -22.36 8.64 -2.61
CA ASP A 84 -22.86 8.31 -3.94
C ASP A 84 -22.49 6.88 -4.41
N LYS A 85 -21.67 6.11 -3.65
CA LYS A 85 -21.33 4.72 -4.02
C LYS A 85 -22.25 3.73 -3.30
N GLU A 86 -23.22 3.22 -4.05
CA GLU A 86 -24.11 2.13 -3.61
C GLU A 86 -23.30 0.87 -3.26
N ILE A 87 -23.37 0.43 -1.99
CA ILE A 87 -22.74 -0.80 -1.52
C ILE A 87 -23.50 -2.01 -2.10
N VAL A 88 -22.99 -2.57 -3.20
CA VAL A 88 -23.58 -3.77 -3.82
C VAL A 88 -23.08 -5.04 -3.12
N TRP A 89 -23.93 -5.66 -2.31
CA TRP A 89 -23.66 -6.97 -1.70
C TRP A 89 -23.82 -8.09 -2.74
N VAL A 90 -22.72 -8.73 -3.14
CA VAL A 90 -22.78 -9.89 -4.06
C VAL A 90 -22.71 -11.19 -3.26
N LYS A 91 -23.79 -11.96 -3.25
CA LYS A 91 -23.81 -13.31 -2.65
C LYS A 91 -23.05 -14.28 -3.56
N VAL A 92 -21.83 -14.66 -3.17
CA VAL A 92 -21.05 -15.66 -3.91
C VAL A 92 -21.63 -17.05 -3.65
N ILE A 93 -22.33 -17.61 -4.64
CA ILE A 93 -22.78 -19.01 -4.63
C ILE A 93 -21.73 -19.86 -5.34
N LYS A 94 -20.90 -20.59 -4.59
CA LYS A 94 -19.96 -21.56 -5.17
C LYS A 94 -20.71 -22.84 -5.54
N ARG A 95 -20.74 -23.19 -6.84
CA ARG A 95 -21.15 -24.54 -7.28
C ARG A 95 -20.08 -25.55 -6.88
N LYS A 96 -20.50 -26.65 -6.27
CA LYS A 96 -19.65 -27.80 -5.97
C LYS A 96 -19.45 -28.55 -7.28
N ASN A 97 -18.25 -28.54 -7.85
CA ASN A 97 -17.94 -29.41 -8.99
C ASN A 97 -17.89 -30.84 -8.47
N THR A 98 -18.85 -31.66 -8.90
CA THR A 98 -18.80 -33.12 -8.73
C THR A 98 -18.40 -33.68 -10.09
N CYS A 99 -17.12 -34.03 -10.24
CA CYS A 99 -16.59 -34.83 -11.35
C CYS A 99 -15.80 -35.97 -10.72
N ASP A 100 -15.73 -37.20 -11.19
CA ASP A 100 -16.46 -38.00 -12.17
C ASP A 100 -15.82 -39.37 -11.96
N ASN A 101 -16.60 -40.40 -11.62
CA ASN A 101 -16.07 -41.76 -11.53
C ASN A 101 -17.22 -42.74 -11.74
N LEU A 102 -17.78 -42.80 -12.96
CA LEU A 102 -18.58 -43.96 -13.34
C LEU A 102 -18.40 -44.33 -14.83
N ILE A 103 -17.59 -45.38 -15.01
CA ILE A 103 -17.84 -46.56 -15.85
C ILE A 103 -17.68 -46.39 -17.38
N GLU A 104 -16.52 -46.79 -17.91
CA GLU A 104 -16.45 -47.42 -19.23
C GLU A 104 -16.59 -48.95 -19.06
N LYS A 105 -17.73 -49.51 -19.48
CA LYS A 105 -17.91 -50.96 -19.66
C LYS A 105 -17.32 -51.34 -21.02
N LYS A 106 -16.41 -52.31 -21.04
CA LYS A 106 -16.07 -53.12 -22.21
C LYS A 106 -17.16 -54.14 -22.50
#